data_AF-A0A2W7ATC9-F1
#
_entry.id   AF-A0A2W7ATC9-F1
#
_cell.length_a   1.000
_cell.length_b   1.000
_cell.length_c   1.000
_cell.angle_alpha   90.00
_cell.angle_beta   90.00
_cell.angle_gamma   90.00
#
_symmetry.space_group_name_H-M   'P 1'
#
loop_
_entity.id
_entity.type
_entity.pdbx_description
1 polymer ?
#
loop_
_entity_poly.entity_id
_entity_poly.type
_entity_poly.pdbx_seq_one_letter_code
_entity_poly.pdbx_strand_id
1 'polypeptide(L)'
;MRKFSVRSLITLAAMTTAMLAAATPLRSQTKPSTAPSTTQSVEISRPVKPESTSSKKTSVVKMFEDISISPNFTPKEIELRGISGGGVETQKKSGRKVTETGDCIGFIDTEPDHKITLTKPFQYLKMQVKSSGDTILLVRGPGGIWCSDDVSDRNPEISGDWLEGTYEVWIGSYEENTSFPYLLQLTEKPQSTK
;
A
#
# COMPACT_ATOMS: atom_id res chain seq x y z
N MET A 1 24.22 -7.33 50.70
CA MET A 1 23.77 -8.48 51.52
C MET A 1 22.27 -8.36 51.77
N ARG A 2 21.57 -9.51 51.77
CA ARG A 2 20.11 -9.75 51.92
C ARG A 2 19.33 -9.71 50.61
N LYS A 3 18.50 -10.70 50.25
CA LYS A 3 18.21 -12.07 50.72
C LYS A 3 17.55 -12.76 49.52
N PHE A 4 18.00 -13.96 49.16
CA PHE A 4 17.32 -14.82 48.19
C PHE A 4 16.02 -15.36 48.79
N SER A 5 14.95 -15.45 47.99
CA SER A 5 13.85 -16.37 48.25
C SER A 5 13.64 -17.25 47.02
N VAL A 6 13.81 -18.55 47.23
CA VAL A 6 13.60 -19.65 46.29
C VAL A 6 12.31 -20.37 46.70
N ARG A 7 11.71 -21.09 45.74
CA ARG A 7 10.69 -22.18 45.84
C ARG A 7 9.31 -21.76 45.32
N SER A 8 8.53 -22.57 44.59
CA SER A 8 8.68 -23.96 44.14
C SER A 8 7.46 -24.35 43.26
N LEU A 9 7.74 -25.03 42.14
CA LEU A 9 7.09 -26.20 41.52
C LEU A 9 5.55 -26.38 41.39
N ILE A 10 5.19 -26.71 40.14
CA ILE A 10 4.27 -27.75 39.64
C ILE A 10 2.75 -27.58 39.86
N THR A 11 2.01 -27.51 38.75
CA THR A 11 0.80 -28.33 38.52
C THR A 11 0.71 -28.80 37.07
N LEU A 12 0.48 -30.12 36.94
CA LEU A 12 0.16 -30.89 35.75
C LEU A 12 -1.25 -30.56 35.19
N ALA A 13 -1.45 -30.83 33.90
CA ALA A 13 -2.34 -31.90 33.37
C ALA A 13 -3.09 -31.48 32.10
N ALA A 14 -2.99 -32.35 31.09
CA ALA A 14 -3.69 -32.34 29.82
C ALA A 14 -5.11 -32.91 29.93
N MET A 15 -6.04 -32.46 29.07
CA MET A 15 -7.28 -33.16 28.67
C MET A 15 -7.59 -32.73 27.21
N THR A 16 -7.44 -33.59 26.20
CA THR A 16 -8.45 -34.51 25.59
C THR A 16 -9.73 -33.78 25.17
N THR A 17 -10.14 -33.72 23.89
CA THR A 17 -10.85 -34.78 23.11
C THR A 17 -10.94 -34.35 21.62
N ALA A 18 -10.52 -35.16 20.64
CA ALA A 18 -11.24 -36.25 19.93
C ALA A 18 -12.27 -35.79 18.87
N MET A 19 -12.02 -36.28 17.64
CA MET A 19 -12.73 -36.08 16.36
C MET A 19 -14.22 -36.48 16.37
N LEU A 20 -15.00 -35.93 15.44
CA LEU A 20 -16.00 -36.70 14.70
C LEU A 20 -16.21 -36.16 13.28
N ALA A 21 -16.13 -37.08 12.31
CA ALA A 21 -16.34 -36.87 10.88
C ALA A 21 -17.81 -37.05 10.50
N ALA A 22 -18.26 -36.43 9.41
CA ALA A 22 -19.32 -36.95 8.57
C ALA A 22 -19.15 -36.45 7.13
N ALA A 23 -19.18 -37.39 6.19
CA ALA A 23 -18.92 -37.20 4.77
C ALA A 23 -20.20 -37.44 3.94
N THR A 24 -20.25 -36.80 2.76
CA THR A 24 -21.02 -37.16 1.53
C THR A 24 -22.55 -36.94 1.53
N PRO A 25 -23.23 -36.74 0.36
CA PRO A 25 -22.82 -37.16 -0.99
C PRO A 25 -22.96 -36.16 -2.16
N LEU A 26 -22.19 -36.51 -3.20
CA LEU A 26 -22.33 -36.16 -4.62
C LEU A 26 -23.79 -36.32 -5.11
N ARG A 27 -24.30 -35.37 -5.89
CA ARG A 27 -25.38 -35.63 -6.86
C ARG A 27 -24.93 -35.29 -8.27
N SER A 28 -25.10 -36.30 -9.10
CA SER A 28 -24.62 -36.50 -10.46
C SER A 28 -25.71 -36.14 -11.48
N GLN A 29 -25.27 -35.49 -12.58
CA GLN A 29 -25.76 -35.59 -13.97
C GLN A 29 -27.24 -35.34 -14.29
N THR A 30 -27.52 -34.43 -15.24
CA THR A 30 -28.09 -34.84 -16.55
C THR A 30 -27.90 -33.76 -17.63
N LYS A 31 -27.27 -34.15 -18.75
CA LYS A 31 -27.34 -33.54 -20.10
C LYS A 31 -28.11 -34.54 -20.97
N PRO A 32 -29.07 -34.14 -21.84
CA PRO A 32 -28.90 -34.28 -23.32
C PRO A 32 -29.67 -33.19 -24.13
N SER A 33 -29.09 -32.58 -25.17
CA SER A 33 -29.17 -32.93 -26.62
C SER A 33 -29.96 -31.86 -27.41
N THR A 34 -29.31 -31.11 -28.31
CA THR A 34 -29.41 -31.17 -29.81
C THR A 34 -30.84 -30.87 -30.32
N ALA A 35 -31.13 -29.85 -31.15
CA ALA A 35 -30.74 -29.71 -32.55
C ALA A 35 -31.28 -28.35 -33.13
N PRO A 36 -31.06 -28.02 -34.43
CA PRO A 36 -30.88 -26.66 -34.94
C PRO A 36 -32.19 -25.97 -35.38
N SER A 37 -32.14 -24.64 -35.52
CA SER A 37 -33.09 -23.94 -36.39
C SER A 37 -32.41 -22.82 -37.16
N THR A 38 -32.37 -23.02 -38.48
CA THR A 38 -31.93 -22.09 -39.51
C THR A 38 -32.97 -20.98 -39.65
N THR A 39 -32.58 -19.71 -39.51
CA THR A 39 -33.39 -18.59 -40.00
C THR A 39 -32.49 -17.50 -40.56
N GLN A 40 -32.30 -17.60 -41.87
CA GLN A 40 -32.26 -16.55 -42.89
C GLN A 40 -31.81 -15.14 -42.44
N SER A 41 -30.60 -14.82 -42.89
CA SER A 41 -30.00 -13.49 -42.93
C SER A 41 -30.74 -12.58 -43.92
N VAL A 42 -31.33 -11.50 -43.42
CA VAL A 42 -31.74 -10.35 -44.23
C VAL A 42 -30.69 -9.26 -44.04
N GLU A 43 -29.93 -9.00 -45.08
CA GLU A 43 -28.85 -8.02 -45.12
C GLU A 43 -29.46 -6.62 -45.34
N ILE A 44 -29.57 -5.85 -44.25
CA ILE A 44 -29.95 -4.43 -44.29
C ILE A 44 -28.66 -3.61 -44.18
N SER A 45 -28.24 -3.06 -45.31
CA SER A 45 -27.09 -2.17 -45.44
C SER A 45 -27.29 -0.93 -44.56
N ARG A 46 -26.60 -0.86 -43.41
CA ARG A 46 -26.50 0.37 -42.61
C ARG A 46 -25.51 1.33 -43.28
N PRO A 47 -25.81 2.63 -43.39
CA PRO A 47 -24.86 3.61 -43.86
C PRO A 47 -23.66 3.67 -42.92
N VAL A 48 -22.46 3.55 -43.49
CA VAL A 48 -21.18 3.69 -42.78
C VAL A 48 -21.09 5.11 -42.23
N LYS A 49 -21.23 5.23 -40.91
CA LYS A 49 -20.84 6.43 -40.16
C LYS A 49 -19.32 6.56 -40.30
N PRO A 50 -18.76 7.72 -40.69
CA PRO A 50 -17.32 7.87 -40.78
C PRO A 50 -16.70 7.58 -39.42
N GLU A 51 -15.86 6.55 -39.37
CA GLU A 51 -15.00 6.26 -38.22
C GLU A 51 -14.10 7.46 -38.00
N SER A 52 -14.44 8.24 -36.98
CA SER A 52 -13.50 9.14 -36.35
C SER A 52 -12.44 8.26 -35.70
N THR A 53 -11.27 8.18 -36.35
CA THR A 53 -10.05 7.60 -35.83
C THR A 53 -9.54 8.46 -34.68
N SER A 54 -10.22 8.37 -33.53
CA SER A 54 -9.71 8.87 -32.27
C SER A 54 -8.58 7.94 -31.83
N SER A 55 -7.36 8.27 -32.25
CA SER A 55 -6.13 7.72 -31.70
C SER A 55 -6.03 8.11 -30.21
N LYS A 56 -6.75 7.38 -29.36
CA LYS A 56 -6.65 7.48 -27.91
C LYS A 56 -5.27 6.93 -27.53
N LYS A 57 -4.28 7.82 -27.41
CA LYS A 57 -2.97 7.52 -26.83
C LYS A 57 -3.21 6.92 -25.45
N THR A 58 -3.09 5.60 -25.35
CA THR A 58 -3.28 4.89 -24.09
C THR A 58 -2.03 5.14 -23.26
N SER A 59 -2.09 6.10 -22.34
CA SER A 59 -1.05 6.28 -21.32
C SER A 59 -1.21 5.17 -20.29
N VAL A 60 -0.27 4.25 -20.25
CA VAL A 60 -0.20 3.25 -19.18
C VAL A 60 0.15 3.97 -17.90
N VAL A 61 -0.76 3.99 -16.93
CA VAL A 61 -0.49 4.52 -15.58
C VAL A 61 0.34 3.49 -14.84
N LYS A 62 1.52 3.89 -14.39
CA LYS A 62 2.42 3.06 -13.62
C LYS A 62 2.09 3.19 -12.13
N MET A 63 2.25 2.10 -11.39
CA MET A 63 2.01 2.01 -9.94
C MET A 63 3.23 1.35 -9.30
N PHE A 64 3.47 1.64 -8.01
CA PHE A 64 4.56 1.06 -7.20
C PHE A 64 5.93 1.27 -7.83
N GLU A 65 6.16 2.46 -8.39
CA GLU A 65 7.40 2.76 -9.09
C GLU A 65 8.54 3.03 -8.11
N ASP A 66 9.67 2.38 -8.36
CA ASP A 66 10.96 2.75 -7.79
C ASP A 66 11.59 3.87 -8.62
N ILE A 67 12.15 4.89 -7.96
CA ILE A 67 12.73 6.04 -8.63
C ILE A 67 14.10 6.41 -8.06
N SER A 68 14.85 7.18 -8.85
CA SER A 68 16.10 7.81 -8.43
C SER A 68 16.03 9.30 -8.75
N ILE A 69 16.25 10.15 -7.75
CA ILE A 69 16.11 11.59 -7.85
C ILE A 69 17.33 12.32 -7.27
N SER A 70 17.55 13.54 -7.74
CA SER A 70 18.56 14.46 -7.24
C SER A 70 17.91 15.80 -6.91
N PRO A 71 18.53 16.65 -6.09
CA PRO A 71 18.07 18.02 -5.89
C PRO A 71 17.87 18.75 -7.21
N ASN A 72 16.91 19.65 -7.25
CA ASN A 72 16.41 20.40 -8.39
C ASN A 72 15.72 19.55 -9.47
N PHE A 73 15.13 18.41 -9.11
CA PHE A 73 14.41 17.55 -10.05
C PHE A 73 13.30 18.29 -10.82
N THR A 74 12.96 17.76 -12.00
CA THR A 74 11.93 18.29 -12.91
C THR A 74 11.06 17.12 -13.39
N PRO A 75 9.72 17.22 -13.37
CA PRO A 75 8.90 18.37 -12.91
C PRO A 75 9.08 18.66 -11.41
N LYS A 76 8.69 19.85 -10.93
CA LYS A 76 8.91 20.26 -9.52
C LYS A 76 8.06 19.52 -8.49
N GLU A 77 7.20 18.63 -8.97
CA GLU A 77 6.38 17.71 -8.20
C GLU A 77 6.41 16.36 -8.90
N ILE A 78 6.86 15.33 -8.20
CA ILE A 78 6.83 13.95 -8.69
C ILE A 78 5.64 13.27 -8.04
N GLU A 79 4.83 12.57 -8.83
CA GLU A 79 3.71 11.77 -8.35
C GLU A 79 3.98 10.29 -8.57
N LEU A 80 4.00 9.53 -7.48
CA LEU A 80 3.98 8.08 -7.49
C LEU A 80 2.58 7.60 -7.09
N ARG A 81 2.22 6.39 -7.51
CA ARG A 81 0.86 5.87 -7.39
C ARG A 81 0.90 4.45 -6.83
N GLY A 82 -0.11 4.08 -6.08
CA GLY A 82 -0.26 2.71 -5.58
C GLY A 82 -1.59 2.52 -4.87
N ILE A 83 -1.68 1.38 -4.19
CA ILE A 83 -2.80 1.02 -3.33
C ILE A 83 -2.22 0.81 -1.94
N SER A 84 -2.76 1.50 -0.94
CA SER A 84 -2.27 1.44 0.42
C SER A 84 -2.77 0.21 1.17
N GLY A 85 -2.21 -0.01 2.35
CA GLY A 85 -2.75 -0.93 3.34
C GLY A 85 -1.84 -2.13 3.59
N GLY A 86 -2.45 -3.19 4.10
CA GLY A 86 -1.78 -4.44 4.45
C GLY A 86 -2.17 -4.94 5.84
N GLY A 87 -1.52 -6.01 6.29
CA GLY A 87 -1.81 -6.67 7.57
C GLY A 87 -0.68 -6.55 8.61
N VAL A 88 0.42 -5.85 8.29
CA VAL A 88 1.57 -5.74 9.19
C VAL A 88 1.48 -4.43 9.97
N GLU A 89 1.36 -4.51 11.29
CA GLU A 89 1.42 -3.33 12.16
C GLU A 89 2.70 -2.52 11.94
N THR A 90 2.56 -1.19 11.83
CA THR A 90 3.70 -0.30 11.65
C THR A 90 4.70 -0.37 12.81
N GLN A 91 4.25 -0.60 14.04
CA GLN A 91 5.14 -0.76 15.22
C GLN A 91 5.98 -2.04 15.14
N LYS A 92 5.43 -3.12 14.55
CA LYS A 92 6.19 -4.36 14.33
C LYS A 92 7.29 -4.13 13.29
N LYS A 93 7.01 -3.35 12.24
CA LYS A 93 8.01 -3.00 11.22
C LYS A 93 9.06 -2.01 11.73
N SER A 94 8.63 -0.99 12.47
CA SER A 94 9.52 0.08 12.94
C SER A 94 10.31 -0.26 14.21
N GLY A 95 9.81 -1.21 15.01
CA GLY A 95 10.31 -1.48 16.35
C GLY A 95 10.03 -0.35 17.33
N ARG A 96 9.16 0.61 16.98
CA ARG A 96 8.89 1.83 17.74
C ARG A 96 7.40 2.11 17.77
N LYS A 97 6.91 2.66 18.89
CA LYS A 97 5.55 3.18 18.98
C LYS A 97 5.45 4.61 18.45
N VAL A 98 6.51 5.40 18.65
CA VAL A 98 6.58 6.81 18.27
C VAL A 98 7.96 7.07 17.65
N THR A 99 7.97 7.90 16.61
CA THR A 99 9.16 8.42 15.94
C THR A 99 9.18 9.94 16.07
N GLU A 100 10.27 10.56 15.63
CA GLU A 100 10.46 11.99 15.69
C GLU A 100 9.43 12.76 14.81
N THR A 101 8.81 12.07 13.84
CA THR A 101 7.81 12.63 12.90
C THR A 101 6.37 12.29 13.26
N GLY A 102 6.12 11.47 14.27
CA GLY A 102 4.77 11.04 14.64
C GLY A 102 4.68 9.61 15.16
N ASP A 103 3.46 9.21 15.49
CA ASP A 103 3.14 7.88 15.98
C ASP A 103 3.25 6.84 14.85
N CYS A 104 3.78 5.67 15.17
CA CYS A 104 3.64 4.50 14.31
C CYS A 104 2.33 3.82 14.70
N ILE A 105 1.29 4.03 13.89
CA ILE A 105 -0.03 3.42 14.05
C ILE A 105 -0.52 2.87 12.70
N GLY A 106 -1.54 2.02 12.71
CA GLY A 106 -2.07 1.36 11.52
C GLY A 106 -1.20 0.23 10.94
N PHE A 107 -1.47 -0.10 9.67
CA PHE A 107 -1.03 -1.33 9.02
C PHE A 107 -0.48 -1.07 7.62
N ILE A 108 0.57 -1.80 7.27
CA ILE A 108 1.31 -1.72 6.00
C ILE A 108 1.50 -3.12 5.41
N ASP A 109 1.90 -3.17 4.15
CA ASP A 109 2.28 -4.40 3.49
C ASP A 109 3.66 -4.92 3.95
N THR A 110 3.92 -6.19 3.63
CA THR A 110 5.19 -6.82 3.99
C THR A 110 6.38 -6.18 3.25
N GLU A 111 6.20 -5.88 1.96
CA GLU A 111 7.18 -5.23 1.10
C GLU A 111 6.88 -3.73 0.98
N PRO A 112 7.89 -2.86 0.75
CA PRO A 112 7.65 -1.44 0.52
C PRO A 112 6.96 -1.21 -0.83
N ASP A 113 6.12 -0.17 -0.88
CA ASP A 113 5.44 0.25 -2.11
C ASP A 113 6.37 0.94 -3.09
N HIS A 114 7.37 1.65 -2.55
CA HIS A 114 8.36 2.39 -3.33
C HIS A 114 9.74 2.28 -2.70
N LYS A 115 10.76 2.21 -3.56
CA LYS A 115 12.15 2.52 -3.22
C LYS A 115 12.56 3.80 -3.91
N ILE A 116 12.88 4.81 -3.11
CA ILE A 116 13.26 6.14 -3.58
C ILE A 116 14.73 6.34 -3.28
N THR A 117 15.55 6.39 -4.33
CA THR A 117 16.98 6.65 -4.20
C THR A 117 17.26 8.14 -4.34
N LEU A 118 17.74 8.76 -3.27
CA LEU A 118 18.24 10.13 -3.28
C LEU A 118 19.73 10.08 -3.63
N THR A 119 20.10 10.59 -4.80
CA THR A 119 21.49 10.54 -5.33
C THR A 119 22.42 11.60 -4.74
N LYS A 120 21.86 12.53 -3.97
CA LYS A 120 22.54 13.58 -3.18
C LYS A 120 21.63 13.94 -1.99
N PRO A 121 22.17 14.53 -0.91
CA PRO A 121 21.32 15.00 0.19
C PRO A 121 20.37 16.13 -0.26
N PHE A 122 19.18 16.14 0.33
CA PHE A 122 18.18 17.20 0.18
C PHE A 122 18.14 18.03 1.46
N GLN A 123 18.26 19.36 1.35
CA GLN A 123 18.00 20.29 2.47
C GLN A 123 16.50 20.47 2.74
N TYR A 124 15.65 20.04 1.82
CA TYR A 124 14.22 19.93 2.03
C TYR A 124 13.65 18.99 0.99
N LEU A 125 12.99 17.93 1.45
CA LEU A 125 12.11 17.11 0.63
C LEU A 125 10.88 16.78 1.46
N LYS A 126 9.72 16.90 0.85
CA LYS A 126 8.43 16.58 1.43
C LYS A 126 7.83 15.40 0.69
N MET A 127 7.48 14.36 1.42
CA MET A 127 6.73 13.19 0.97
C MET A 127 5.33 13.29 1.56
N GLN A 128 4.33 13.60 0.72
CA GLN A 128 2.94 13.76 1.13
C GLN A 128 2.08 12.71 0.45
N VAL A 129 1.26 11.99 1.22
CA VAL A 129 0.26 11.08 0.65
C VAL A 129 -1.03 11.85 0.41
N LYS A 130 -1.73 11.52 -0.67
CA LYS A 130 -3.10 11.95 -0.94
C LYS A 130 -3.95 10.74 -1.26
N SER A 131 -4.98 10.53 -0.46
CA SER A 131 -5.99 9.51 -0.65
C SER A 131 -7.35 10.01 -0.17
N SER A 132 -8.42 9.36 -0.67
CA SER A 132 -9.76 9.53 -0.12
C SER A 132 -9.97 8.78 1.20
N GLY A 133 -9.06 7.84 1.52
CA GLY A 133 -9.11 7.07 2.75
C GLY A 133 -8.13 7.56 3.81
N ASP A 134 -8.12 6.81 4.91
CA ASP A 134 -7.25 7.03 6.05
C ASP A 134 -5.95 6.23 5.84
N THR A 135 -4.85 6.95 5.62
CA THR A 135 -3.58 6.38 5.18
C THR A 135 -2.46 6.65 6.17
N ILE A 136 -1.48 5.77 6.20
CA ILE A 136 -0.29 5.91 7.07
C ILE A 136 0.96 5.98 6.20
N LEU A 137 1.99 6.70 6.64
CA LEU A 137 3.29 6.72 5.98
C LEU A 137 4.36 6.18 6.92
N LEU A 138 5.10 5.16 6.46
CA LEU A 138 6.32 4.69 7.11
C LEU A 138 7.47 4.78 6.10
N VAL A 139 8.56 5.42 6.50
CA VAL A 139 9.77 5.55 5.68
C VAL A 139 10.97 5.02 6.44
N ARG A 140 11.77 4.17 5.80
CA ARG A 140 13.02 3.62 6.33
C ARG A 140 14.16 3.91 5.39
N GLY A 141 15.28 4.39 5.91
CA GLY A 141 16.46 4.63 5.08
C GLY A 141 17.65 5.18 5.87
N PRO A 142 18.61 5.82 5.19
CA PRO A 142 19.72 6.50 5.84
C PRO A 142 19.22 7.48 6.91
N GLY A 143 19.69 7.30 8.15
CA GLY A 143 19.34 8.14 9.30
C GLY A 143 18.30 7.53 10.23
N GLY A 144 17.47 6.58 9.79
CA GLY A 144 16.51 5.92 10.67
C GLY A 144 15.21 5.45 10.01
N ILE A 145 14.15 5.49 10.81
CA ILE A 145 12.79 5.11 10.44
C ILE A 145 11.81 6.13 11.02
N TRP A 146 10.84 6.51 10.22
CA TRP A 146 9.89 7.59 10.50
C TRP A 146 8.48 7.13 10.20
N CYS A 147 7.56 7.50 11.07
CA CYS A 147 6.14 7.26 10.92
C CYS A 147 5.40 8.59 10.92
N SER A 148 4.32 8.68 10.16
CA SER A 148 3.43 9.83 10.14
C SER A 148 2.01 9.37 9.88
N ASP A 149 1.09 10.06 10.52
CA ASP A 149 -0.36 9.91 10.41
C ASP A 149 -1.03 11.29 10.57
N ASP A 150 -2.20 11.48 9.97
CA ASP A 150 -3.11 12.61 10.21
C ASP A 150 -2.49 14.03 10.18
N VAL A 151 -1.61 14.33 9.22
CA VAL A 151 -1.03 15.68 9.08
C VAL A 151 -1.97 16.65 8.38
N SER A 152 -2.61 16.22 7.29
CA SER A 152 -3.62 17.00 6.57
C SER A 152 -4.81 16.11 6.29
N ASP A 153 -5.95 16.44 6.90
CA ASP A 153 -7.11 15.55 6.97
C ASP A 153 -6.72 14.20 7.59
N ARG A 154 -6.89 13.09 6.85
CA ARG A 154 -6.47 11.74 7.23
C ARG A 154 -5.28 11.22 6.42
N ASN A 155 -4.45 12.16 5.96
CA ASN A 155 -3.32 11.86 5.11
C ASN A 155 -2.01 12.29 5.77
N PRO A 156 -0.98 11.43 5.71
CA PRO A 156 0.30 11.63 6.34
C PRO A 156 1.24 12.46 5.46
N GLU A 157 2.20 13.10 6.11
CA GLU A 157 3.29 13.82 5.46
C GLU A 157 4.56 13.73 6.32
N ILE A 158 5.71 13.55 5.65
CA ILE A 158 7.02 13.73 6.26
C ILE A 158 7.81 14.73 5.42
N SER A 159 8.34 15.76 6.06
CA SER A 159 9.21 16.75 5.42
C SER A 159 10.42 17.09 6.28
N GLY A 160 11.50 17.56 5.63
CA GLY A 160 12.73 17.95 6.31
C GLY A 160 13.97 17.67 5.46
N ASP A 161 15.10 17.57 6.13
CA ASP A 161 16.38 17.22 5.53
C ASP A 161 16.47 15.71 5.30
N TRP A 162 17.01 15.30 4.15
CA TRP A 162 17.22 13.89 3.82
C TRP A 162 18.65 13.66 3.37
N LEU A 163 19.24 12.56 3.84
CA LEU A 163 20.58 12.15 3.45
C LEU A 163 20.56 11.49 2.07
N GLU A 164 21.73 11.39 1.45
CA GLU A 164 21.89 10.55 0.25
C GLU A 164 21.68 9.07 0.60
N GLY A 165 21.01 8.35 -0.30
CA GLY A 165 20.83 6.89 -0.24
C GLY A 165 19.41 6.45 -0.60
N THR A 166 19.12 5.17 -0.40
CA THR A 166 17.84 4.56 -0.77
C THR A 166 16.90 4.48 0.43
N TYR A 167 15.68 4.97 0.24
CA TYR A 167 14.60 4.95 1.19
C TYR A 167 13.53 3.98 0.74
N GLU A 168 13.14 3.07 1.62
CA GLU A 168 11.97 2.22 1.45
C GLU A 168 10.76 2.94 2.05
N VAL A 169 9.67 3.00 1.29
CA VAL A 169 8.47 3.77 1.62
C VAL A 169 7.27 2.84 1.59
N TRP A 170 6.53 2.80 2.69
CA TRP A 170 5.26 2.08 2.82
C TRP A 170 4.14 3.10 3.02
N ILE A 171 3.05 2.91 2.28
CA ILE A 171 1.80 3.64 2.44
C ILE A 171 0.77 2.64 2.96
N GLY A 172 0.43 2.79 4.22
CA GLY A 172 -0.50 1.93 4.93
C GLY A 172 -1.92 2.46 4.97
N SER A 173 -2.73 1.77 5.74
CA SER A 173 -4.07 2.18 6.16
C SER A 173 -4.15 2.17 7.69
N TYR A 174 -4.98 3.03 8.25
CA TYR A 174 -5.22 3.00 9.69
C TYR A 174 -5.88 1.68 10.14
N GLU A 175 -6.83 1.16 9.35
CA GLU A 175 -7.50 -0.11 9.59
C GLU A 175 -6.78 -1.29 8.94
N GLU A 176 -6.75 -2.44 9.61
CA GLU A 176 -6.10 -3.66 9.12
C GLU A 176 -6.79 -4.21 7.87
N ASN A 177 -6.02 -4.57 6.84
CA ASN A 177 -6.52 -5.13 5.57
C ASN A 177 -7.54 -4.24 4.82
N THR A 178 -7.59 -2.95 5.15
CA THR A 178 -8.29 -1.93 4.36
C THR A 178 -7.30 -1.31 3.37
N SER A 179 -7.76 -0.93 2.18
CA SER A 179 -6.88 -0.42 1.12
C SER A 179 -7.48 0.74 0.37
N PHE A 180 -6.66 1.75 0.06
CA PHE A 180 -7.09 2.91 -0.70
C PHE A 180 -6.10 3.25 -1.82
N PRO A 181 -6.57 3.64 -3.02
CA PRO A 181 -5.70 4.25 -4.01
C PRO A 181 -5.08 5.53 -3.45
N TYR A 182 -3.81 5.77 -3.75
CA TYR A 182 -3.11 6.97 -3.30
C TYR A 182 -2.25 7.61 -4.39
N LEU A 183 -1.94 8.89 -4.16
CA LEU A 183 -0.81 9.59 -4.77
C LEU A 183 0.22 9.90 -3.69
N LEU A 184 1.47 9.49 -3.90
CA LEU A 184 2.61 9.93 -3.11
C LEU A 184 3.29 11.08 -3.88
N GLN A 185 3.24 12.27 -3.32
CA GLN A 185 3.78 13.49 -3.92
C GLN A 185 5.10 13.89 -3.26
N LEU A 186 6.12 14.11 -4.10
CA LEU A 186 7.45 14.56 -3.69
C LEU A 186 7.70 15.99 -4.14
N THR A 187 8.08 16.89 -3.21
CA THR A 187 8.33 18.32 -3.49
C THR A 187 9.53 18.90 -2.72
N GLU A 188 10.27 19.84 -3.33
CA GLU A 188 11.50 20.45 -2.76
C GLU A 188 11.30 21.83 -2.11
N LYS A 189 10.06 22.28 -1.91
CA LYS A 189 9.79 23.62 -1.36
C LYS A 189 8.88 23.52 -0.12
N PRO A 190 9.26 24.16 0.99
CA PRO A 190 8.30 24.51 2.02
C PRO A 190 7.24 25.41 1.37
N GLN A 191 5.95 25.11 1.54
CA GLN A 191 4.93 26.05 1.08
C GLN A 191 5.15 27.38 1.81
N SER A 192 5.40 28.45 1.06
CA SER A 192 5.50 29.78 1.66
C SER A 192 4.13 30.15 2.24
N THR A 193 4.04 30.22 3.56
CA THR A 193 2.88 30.79 4.24
C THR A 193 2.75 32.25 3.81
N LYS A 194 1.65 32.59 3.15
CA LYS A 194 1.31 33.97 2.79
C LYS A 194 0.51 34.61 3.92
#